data_AF-A0A1U7EYX0-F1
#
_entry.id   AF-A0A1U7EYX0-F1
#
_cell.length_a   1.000
_cell.length_b   1.000
_cell.length_c   1.000
_cell.angle_alpha   90.00
_cell.angle_beta   90.00
_cell.angle_gamma   90.00
#
_symmetry.space_group_name_H-M   'P 1'
#
loop_
_entity.id
_entity.type
_entity.pdbx_description
1 polymer ?
#
loop_
_entity_poly.entity_id
_entity_poly.type
_entity_poly.pdbx_seq_one_letter_code
_entity_poly.pdbx_strand_id
1 'polypeptide(L)'
;MGHTVIEDVEDRVGNRVIRRKIIKTDDPQYPSGYRYALHYGYTDGRDTILRYDNENETVGRHECHTPEGVTEIEFPGMMDLRDRFRKEIEHNP
;
A
#
# COMPACT_ATOMS: atom_id res chain seq x y z
N MET A 1 -4.29 -20.57 8.80
CA MET A 1 -4.52 -19.25 8.22
C MET A 1 -4.56 -19.39 6.72
N GLY A 2 -5.70 -19.09 6.13
CA GLY A 2 -5.87 -19.02 4.69
C GLY A 2 -5.57 -17.61 4.20
N HIS A 3 -5.01 -17.49 3.00
CA HIS A 3 -4.90 -16.20 2.33
C HIS A 3 -5.32 -16.30 0.88
N THR A 4 -5.81 -15.19 0.34
CA THR A 4 -6.18 -15.06 -1.07
C THR A 4 -5.52 -13.81 -1.62
N VAL A 5 -4.68 -13.98 -2.64
CA VAL A 5 -4.11 -12.86 -3.37
C VAL A 5 -5.21 -12.23 -4.22
N ILE A 6 -5.55 -10.98 -3.93
CA ILE A 6 -6.50 -10.19 -4.71
C ILE A 6 -5.76 -9.46 -5.83
N GLU A 7 -4.60 -8.87 -5.48
CA GLU A 7 -3.78 -8.12 -6.41
C GLU A 7 -2.31 -8.34 -6.04
N ASP A 8 -1.47 -8.62 -7.03
CA ASP A 8 0.00 -8.63 -6.90
C ASP A 8 0.56 -8.22 -8.27
N VAL A 9 0.62 -6.92 -8.49
CA VAL A 9 1.01 -6.32 -9.77
C VAL A 9 2.05 -5.23 -9.55
N GLU A 10 2.96 -5.11 -10.51
CA GLU A 10 3.96 -4.07 -10.58
C GLU A 10 3.95 -3.45 -11.98
N ASP A 11 3.62 -2.17 -12.07
CA ASP A 11 3.70 -1.38 -13.29
C ASP A 11 4.94 -0.50 -13.24
N ARG A 12 5.70 -0.44 -14.33
CA ARG A 12 6.86 0.47 -14.47
C ARG A 12 6.63 1.42 -15.63
N VAL A 13 6.74 2.71 -15.37
CA VAL A 13 6.55 3.76 -16.37
C VAL A 13 7.73 4.73 -16.28
N GLY A 14 8.65 4.64 -17.23
CA GLY A 14 9.90 5.42 -17.18
C GLY A 14 10.71 5.11 -15.91
N ASN A 15 10.95 6.13 -15.09
CA ASN A 15 11.63 6.01 -13.79
C ASN A 15 10.67 5.82 -12.60
N ARG A 16 9.37 5.61 -12.86
CA ARG A 16 8.35 5.37 -11.83
C ARG A 16 8.02 3.89 -11.70
N VAL A 17 7.69 3.47 -10.48
CA VAL A 17 7.17 2.13 -10.18
C VAL A 17 5.89 2.24 -9.35
N ILE A 18 4.88 1.47 -9.74
CA ILE A 18 3.62 1.34 -9.00
C ILE A 18 3.47 -0.14 -8.65
N ARG A 19 3.57 -0.47 -7.36
CA ARG A 19 3.31 -1.81 -6.83
C ARG A 19 1.98 -1.82 -6.10
N ARG A 20 1.14 -2.81 -6.38
CA ARG A 20 -0.12 -3.01 -5.68
C ARG A 20 -0.19 -4.47 -5.25
N LYS A 21 0.05 -4.69 -3.96
CA LYS A 21 -0.08 -6.00 -3.32
C LYS A 21 -1.23 -5.96 -2.34
N ILE A 22 -2.23 -6.78 -2.54
CA ILE A 22 -3.41 -6.91 -1.69
C ILE A 22 -3.69 -8.39 -1.47
N ILE A 23 -3.64 -8.79 -0.21
CA ILE A 23 -3.89 -10.15 0.23
C ILE A 23 -5.02 -10.11 1.25
N LYS A 24 -6.09 -10.87 1.00
CA LYS A 24 -7.12 -11.13 2.02
C LYS A 24 -6.63 -12.25 2.93
N THR A 25 -6.74 -12.07 4.23
CA THR A 25 -6.23 -13.01 5.23
C THR A 25 -7.18 -13.14 6.42
N ASP A 26 -7.15 -14.29 7.09
CA ASP A 26 -7.84 -14.56 8.38
C ASP A 26 -6.91 -14.44 9.59
N ASP A 27 -5.67 -13.96 9.37
CA ASP A 27 -4.66 -13.79 10.39
C ASP A 27 -5.08 -12.71 11.42
N PRO A 28 -5.15 -13.04 12.73
CA PRO A 28 -5.54 -12.10 13.77
C PRO A 28 -4.60 -10.90 13.94
N GLN A 29 -3.36 -10.96 13.42
CA GLN A 29 -2.45 -9.82 13.37
C GLN A 29 -2.94 -8.72 12.41
N TYR A 30 -3.86 -9.06 11.50
CA TYR A 30 -4.46 -8.14 10.53
C TYR A 30 -5.97 -8.03 10.79
N PRO A 31 -6.40 -7.26 11.80
CA PRO A 31 -7.81 -7.17 12.19
C PRO A 31 -8.70 -6.59 11.07
N SER A 32 -8.12 -5.90 10.09
CA SER A 32 -8.80 -5.45 8.88
C SER A 32 -9.21 -6.58 7.92
N GLY A 33 -8.65 -7.79 8.09
CA GLY A 33 -8.79 -8.92 7.17
C GLY A 33 -7.93 -8.81 5.90
N TYR A 34 -7.02 -7.82 5.85
CA TYR A 34 -6.15 -7.59 4.71
C TYR A 34 -4.71 -7.35 5.14
N ARG A 35 -3.79 -7.89 4.35
CA ARG A 35 -2.37 -7.57 4.34
C ARG A 35 -2.08 -6.90 3.00
N TYR A 36 -1.52 -5.69 3.01
CA TYR A 36 -1.32 -4.94 1.77
C TYR A 36 -0.07 -4.08 1.77
N ALA A 37 0.42 -3.81 0.56
CA ALA A 37 1.44 -2.83 0.26
C ALA A 37 1.11 -2.17 -1.09
N LEU A 38 0.66 -0.92 -1.04
CA LEU A 38 0.45 -0.05 -2.17
C LEU A 38 1.62 0.93 -2.20
N HIS A 39 2.45 0.90 -3.24
CA HIS A 39 3.66 1.70 -3.30
C HIS A 39 3.78 2.38 -4.64
N TYR A 40 4.01 3.69 -4.58
CA TYR A 40 4.37 4.53 -5.69
C TYR A 40 5.68 5.24 -5.36
N GLY A 41 6.64 5.06 -6.25
CA GLY A 41 7.99 5.56 -6.03
C GLY A 41 8.82 5.52 -7.30
N TYR A 42 10.12 5.66 -7.13
CA TYR A 42 11.08 5.60 -8.21
C TYR A 42 11.67 4.20 -8.39
N THR A 43 12.03 3.85 -9.62
CA THR A 43 12.61 2.54 -9.96
C THR A 43 13.97 2.27 -9.33
N ASP A 44 14.66 3.30 -8.85
CA ASP A 44 15.92 3.17 -8.11
C ASP A 44 15.71 2.73 -6.64
N GLY A 45 14.46 2.71 -6.17
CA GLY A 45 14.07 2.26 -4.85
C GLY A 45 14.48 3.19 -3.70
N ARG A 46 15.04 4.38 -3.99
CA ARG A 46 15.51 5.31 -2.96
C ARG A 46 14.44 6.28 -2.51
N ASP A 47 13.53 6.63 -3.42
CA ASP A 47 12.53 7.65 -3.19
C ASP A 47 11.12 7.05 -3.22
N THR A 48 10.44 7.08 -2.07
CA THR A 48 9.01 6.76 -1.96
C THR A 48 8.23 8.05 -2.11
N ILE A 49 7.30 8.09 -3.08
CA ILE A 49 6.42 9.24 -3.28
C ILE A 49 5.17 9.07 -2.42
N LEU A 50 4.62 7.86 -2.42
CA LEU A 50 3.46 7.50 -1.64
C LEU A 50 3.46 5.99 -1.39
N ARG A 51 3.30 5.57 -0.15
CA ARG A 51 3.09 4.17 0.17
C ARG A 51 2.05 4.01 1.27
N TYR A 52 1.11 3.09 1.06
CA TYR A 52 0.21 2.61 2.08
C TYR A 52 0.50 1.14 2.37
N ASP A 53 0.67 0.79 3.64
CA ASP A 53 0.84 -0.60 4.06
C ASP A 53 0.41 -0.81 5.51
N ASN A 54 0.48 -2.06 5.95
CA ASN A 54 0.16 -2.43 7.33
C ASN A 54 1.08 -3.51 7.92
N GLU A 55 2.31 -3.55 7.43
CA GLU A 55 3.30 -4.59 7.74
C GLU A 55 4.60 -4.05 8.36
N ASN A 56 4.61 -2.82 8.88
CA ASN A 56 5.83 -2.22 9.46
C ASN A 56 6.02 -2.63 10.93
N GLU A 57 6.50 -1.70 11.77
CA GLU A 57 6.86 -1.97 13.16
C GLU A 57 5.68 -2.51 13.98
N THR A 58 4.48 -1.97 13.74
CA THR A 58 3.24 -2.46 14.34
C THR A 58 2.39 -3.13 13.28
N VAL A 59 2.46 -4.46 13.20
CA VAL A 59 1.64 -5.25 12.26
C VAL A 59 0.15 -4.95 12.48
N GLY A 60 -0.57 -4.71 11.39
CA GLY A 60 -1.99 -4.38 11.41
C GLY A 60 -2.29 -2.89 11.57
N ARG A 61 -1.31 -2.05 11.93
CA ARG A 61 -1.44 -0.58 11.91
C ARG A 61 -1.34 -0.09 10.47
N HIS A 62 -2.25 0.77 10.06
CA HIS A 62 -2.30 1.29 8.70
C HIS A 62 -1.53 2.60 8.60
N GLU A 63 -0.54 2.63 7.70
CA GLU A 63 0.39 3.75 7.61
C GLU A 63 0.42 4.33 6.20
N CYS A 64 0.62 5.64 6.12
CA CYS A 64 0.92 6.41 4.93
C CYS A 64 2.36 6.89 5.01
N HIS A 65 3.15 6.57 4.01
CA HIS A 65 4.56 6.97 3.89
C HIS A 65 4.68 7.92 2.71
N THR A 66 5.19 9.10 2.97
CA THR A 66 5.51 10.13 1.97
C THR A 66 6.95 10.60 2.20
N PRO A 67 7.53 11.42 1.29
CA PRO A 67 8.83 12.06 1.54
C PRO A 67 8.88 12.90 2.83
N GLU A 68 7.71 13.34 3.34
CA GLU A 68 7.60 14.16 4.55
C GLU A 68 7.62 13.31 5.83
N GLY A 69 7.37 12.01 5.73
CA GLY A 69 7.42 11.09 6.85
C GLY A 69 6.34 10.00 6.80
N VAL A 70 6.12 9.38 7.96
CA VAL A 70 5.15 8.30 8.14
C VAL A 70 4.04 8.77 9.07
N THR A 71 2.79 8.57 8.67
CA THR A 71 1.61 8.89 9.47
C THR A 71 0.65 7.70 9.53
N GLU A 72 0.03 7.50 10.69
CA GLU A 72 -1.05 6.52 10.82
C GLU A 72 -2.31 7.06 10.15
N ILE A 73 -3.05 6.18 9.47
CA ILE A 73 -4.33 6.52 8.83
C ILE A 73 -5.45 5.62 9.33
N GLU A 74 -6.67 6.15 9.32
CA GLU A 74 -7.86 5.30 9.45
C GLU A 74 -8.00 4.43 8.20
N PHE A 75 -8.34 3.16 8.39
CA PHE A 75 -8.55 2.24 7.27
C PHE A 75 -9.99 2.33 6.78
N PRO A 76 -10.24 2.92 5.59
CA PRO A 76 -11.60 3.07 5.07
C PRO A 76 -12.17 1.74 4.54
N GLY A 77 -11.33 0.71 4.42
CA GLY A 77 -11.62 -0.51 3.67
C GLY A 77 -10.65 -0.67 2.51
N MET A 78 -10.42 -1.91 2.09
CA MET A 78 -9.33 -2.21 1.16
C MET A 78 -9.54 -1.59 -0.23
N MET A 79 -10.76 -1.63 -0.75
CA MET A 79 -11.07 -1.09 -2.08
C MET A 79 -11.05 0.43 -2.07
N ASP A 80 -11.61 1.07 -1.04
CA ASP A 80 -11.58 2.54 -0.89
C ASP A 80 -10.15 3.06 -0.74
N LEU A 81 -9.30 2.36 0.02
CA LEU A 81 -7.89 2.71 0.13
C LEU A 81 -7.14 2.54 -1.19
N ARG A 82 -7.41 1.46 -1.93
CA ARG A 82 -6.82 1.25 -3.27
C ARG A 82 -7.24 2.35 -4.25
N ASP A 83 -8.50 2.74 -4.24
CA ASP A 83 -9.02 3.76 -5.14
C ASP A 83 -8.50 5.16 -4.75
N ARG A 84 -8.35 5.44 -3.44
CA ARG A 84 -7.64 6.62 -2.95
C ARG A 84 -6.20 6.66 -3.47
N PHE A 85 -5.46 5.56 -3.31
CA PHE A 85 -4.08 5.46 -3.81
C PHE A 85 -4.00 5.72 -5.32
N ARG A 86 -4.90 5.11 -6.12
CA ARG A 86 -4.94 5.34 -7.57
C ARG A 86 -5.20 6.80 -7.93
N LYS A 87 -6.13 7.47 -7.24
CA LYS A 87 -6.37 8.90 -7.45
C LYS A 87 -5.16 9.74 -7.08
N GLU A 88 -4.50 9.46 -5.96
CA GLU A 88 -3.34 10.25 -5.51
C GLU A 88 -2.15 10.14 -6.49
N ILE A 89 -1.90 8.96 -7.08
CA ILE A 89 -0.82 8.79 -8.06
C ILE A 89 -1.15 9.43 -9.41
N GLU A 90 -2.43 9.46 -9.82
CA GLU A 90 -2.88 10.16 -11.04
C GLU A 90 -2.64 11.68 -10.95
N HIS A 91 -2.76 12.26 -9.75
CA HIS A 91 -2.47 13.67 -9.50
C HIS A 91 -0.97 13.96 -9.26
N ASN A 92 -0.12 12.92 -9.17
CA ASN A 92 1.33 13.03 -8.96
C ASN A 92 2.14 12.28 -10.05
N PRO A 93 2.12 12.72 -11.32
CA PRO A 93 2.84 12.06 -12.42
C PRO A 93 4.37 12.04 -12.26
#